data_AF-A0AB40BJ84-F1
#
_entry.id   AF-A0AB40BJ84-F1
#
_cell.length_a   1.000
_cell.length_b   1.000
_cell.length_c   1.000
_cell.angle_alpha   90.00
_cell.angle_beta   90.00
_cell.angle_gamma   90.00
#
_symmetry.space_group_name_H-M   'P 1'
#
loop_
_entity.id
_entity.type
_entity.pdbx_description
1 polymer ?
#
loop_
_entity_poly.entity_id
_entity_poly.type
_entity_poly.pdbx_seq_one_letter_code
_entity_poly.pdbx_strand_id
1 'polypeptide(L)'
;MRAGICDMVAVARLINATLVVPELDKRSFWQDSSNFSDVFDEEYFIQSLANDVKIVKKLPKEFATATKAVKHFISWSGVEYYQGEIARLWDDYQVIRAAKSDSRLANNNLPADIQKLRCRAFYNSLRFSPRIEALAHLLVERMRSFGPYIALHLRYEKDMLAFSGCTYGLSLAEADELTKIRENTSYWKVKDIDSQEQRVKGYCPLTPKEVGILLSALGYPSNTPIYVAAGEIYGGDSQMADLRSRFPTLISKENLASSEELEPFSHYASQMAALDYIVSVQSDVFIPSYSGNMARAVAGHRRYLGHLKTINPDRKALVHLFNKLDRGSLNEGRKLSETIIELHKRRQGSPRKRKGPISGTRGKERFRSEEAFYENPLPDCLCQEESKFMHRS
;
A
#
# COMPACT_ATOMS: atom_id res chain seq x y z
N MET A 1 6.02 -2.44 5.27
CA MET A 1 6.75 -3.73 5.34
C MET A 1 7.44 -4.06 4.02
N ARG A 2 6.73 -4.50 2.97
CA ARG A 2 7.34 -4.97 1.70
C ARG A 2 8.36 -4.01 1.06
N ALA A 3 7.99 -2.74 0.87
CA ALA A 3 8.84 -1.77 0.18
C ALA A 3 10.23 -1.60 0.85
N GLY A 4 10.26 -1.49 2.18
CA GLY A 4 11.52 -1.35 2.91
C GLY A 4 12.39 -2.62 2.88
N ILE A 5 11.77 -3.80 2.93
CA ILE A 5 12.50 -5.07 2.77
C ILE A 5 13.16 -5.13 1.40
N CYS A 6 12.45 -4.73 0.33
CA CYS A 6 12.99 -4.70 -1.03
C CYS A 6 14.13 -3.70 -1.20
N ASP A 7 14.04 -2.54 -0.55
CA ASP A 7 15.16 -1.58 -0.50
C ASP A 7 16.39 -2.24 0.14
N MET A 8 16.23 -2.98 1.24
CA MET A 8 17.37 -3.63 1.91
C MET A 8 17.95 -4.81 1.14
N VAL A 9 17.14 -5.55 0.37
CA VAL A 9 17.66 -6.56 -0.58
C VAL A 9 18.56 -5.89 -1.62
N ALA A 10 18.09 -4.79 -2.23
CA ALA A 10 18.88 -4.05 -3.21
C ALA A 10 20.13 -3.41 -2.61
N VAL A 11 20.03 -2.83 -1.40
CA VAL A 11 21.18 -2.26 -0.70
C VAL A 11 22.21 -3.33 -0.38
N ALA A 12 21.79 -4.52 0.09
CA ALA A 12 22.70 -5.64 0.34
C ALA A 12 23.46 -6.04 -0.93
N ARG A 13 22.79 -6.06 -2.10
CA ARG A 13 23.46 -6.27 -3.39
C ARG A 13 24.48 -5.19 -3.71
N LEU A 14 24.11 -3.91 -3.51
CA LEU A 14 24.95 -2.74 -3.85
C LEU A 14 26.26 -2.69 -3.06
N ILE A 15 26.24 -3.13 -1.80
CA ILE A 15 27.40 -3.10 -0.89
C ILE A 15 28.02 -4.48 -0.66
N ASN A 16 27.64 -5.48 -1.47
CA ASN A 16 28.10 -6.86 -1.39
C ASN A 16 27.96 -7.50 0.02
N ALA A 17 26.83 -7.27 0.67
CA ALA A 17 26.55 -7.77 2.02
C ALA A 17 25.76 -9.08 2.00
N THR A 18 25.92 -9.85 3.07
CA THR A 18 24.95 -10.88 3.46
C THR A 18 23.78 -10.21 4.20
N LEU A 19 22.55 -10.43 3.73
CA LEU A 19 21.36 -9.94 4.39
C LEU A 19 20.91 -10.93 5.47
N VAL A 20 20.70 -10.44 6.69
CA VAL A 20 19.98 -11.21 7.71
C VAL A 20 18.48 -10.95 7.53
N VAL A 21 17.65 -12.00 7.62
CA VAL A 21 16.18 -11.87 7.53
C VAL A 21 15.70 -10.73 8.44
N PRO A 22 14.93 -9.76 7.93
CA PRO A 22 14.57 -8.56 8.69
C PRO A 22 13.69 -8.85 9.89
N GLU A 23 13.91 -8.09 10.97
CA GLU A 23 12.95 -7.97 12.07
C GLU A 23 11.81 -7.03 11.67
N LEU A 24 10.57 -7.45 11.93
CA LEU A 24 9.39 -6.61 11.70
C LEU A 24 9.20 -5.64 12.88
N ASP A 25 8.70 -4.43 12.59
CA ASP A 25 8.50 -3.40 13.61
C ASP A 25 7.31 -3.73 14.52
N LYS A 26 7.61 -4.01 15.79
CA LYS A 26 6.62 -4.33 16.84
C LYS A 26 6.22 -3.12 17.69
N ARG A 27 6.75 -1.93 17.40
CA ARG A 27 6.54 -0.70 18.19
C ARG A 27 5.67 0.33 17.47
N SER A 28 5.16 0.00 16.29
CA SER A 28 4.28 0.86 15.51
C SER A 28 2.88 0.98 16.14
N PHE A 29 2.06 1.88 15.60
CA PHE A 29 0.66 2.11 16.04
C PHE A 29 -0.16 0.82 16.20
N TRP A 30 0.08 -0.15 15.31
CA TRP A 30 -0.67 -1.41 15.23
C TRP A 30 -0.22 -2.48 16.23
N GLN A 31 0.90 -2.26 16.94
CA GLN A 31 1.43 -3.14 18.00
C GLN A 31 1.51 -4.62 17.62
N ASP A 32 1.79 -4.90 16.34
CA ASP A 32 1.85 -6.27 15.82
C ASP A 32 3.07 -7.01 16.35
N SER A 33 2.89 -8.26 16.76
CA SER A 33 3.97 -9.09 17.32
C SER A 33 4.53 -10.14 16.36
N SER A 34 4.02 -10.20 15.12
CA SER A 34 4.43 -11.13 14.07
C SER A 34 5.93 -11.05 13.77
N ASN A 35 6.53 -12.20 13.50
CA ASN A 35 7.87 -12.31 12.94
C ASN A 35 7.79 -12.38 11.41
N PHE A 36 8.95 -12.33 10.75
CA PHE A 36 9.03 -12.40 9.29
C PHE A 36 8.31 -13.65 8.74
N SER A 37 8.56 -14.82 9.32
CA SER A 37 8.00 -16.11 8.91
C SER A 37 6.50 -16.24 9.13
N ASP A 38 5.92 -15.43 10.03
CA ASP A 38 4.48 -15.46 10.30
C ASP A 38 3.72 -14.77 9.17
N VAL A 39 4.34 -13.74 8.56
CA VAL A 39 3.77 -12.93 7.47
C VAL A 39 4.20 -13.43 6.09
N PHE A 40 5.47 -13.78 5.91
CA PHE A 40 6.05 -14.16 4.62
C PHE A 40 6.60 -15.57 4.65
N ASP A 41 6.64 -16.20 3.48
CA ASP A 41 7.34 -17.47 3.29
C ASP A 41 8.87 -17.24 3.35
N GLU A 42 9.46 -17.45 4.53
CA GLU A 42 10.89 -17.22 4.79
C GLU A 42 11.79 -18.06 3.89
N GLU A 43 11.46 -19.33 3.68
CA GLU A 43 12.25 -20.23 2.84
C GLU A 43 12.19 -19.82 1.37
N TYR A 44 10.99 -19.54 0.87
CA TYR A 44 10.84 -19.04 -0.51
C TYR A 44 11.55 -17.70 -0.71
N PHE A 45 11.51 -16.80 0.27
CA PHE A 45 12.21 -15.52 0.21
C PHE A 45 13.73 -15.71 0.07
N ILE A 46 14.32 -16.62 0.84
CA ILE A 46 15.76 -16.94 0.77
C ILE A 46 16.11 -17.60 -0.57
N GLN A 47 15.36 -18.63 -0.97
CA GLN A 47 15.66 -19.44 -2.15
C GLN A 47 15.48 -18.65 -3.46
N SER A 48 14.41 -17.85 -3.57
CA SER A 48 14.12 -17.07 -4.78
C SER A 48 15.10 -15.91 -5.05
N LEU A 49 15.92 -15.55 -4.06
CA LEU A 49 16.93 -14.48 -4.14
C LEU A 49 18.38 -15.00 -4.04
N ALA A 50 18.58 -16.31 -3.94
CA ALA A 50 19.88 -16.91 -3.65
C ALA A 50 20.99 -16.59 -4.68
N ASN A 51 20.60 -16.36 -5.95
CA ASN A 51 21.52 -16.00 -7.03
C ASN A 51 21.92 -14.51 -7.03
N ASP A 52 21.28 -13.69 -6.21
CA ASP A 52 21.44 -12.25 -6.21
C ASP A 52 22.02 -11.72 -4.91
N VAL A 53 21.51 -12.20 -3.78
CA VAL A 53 21.94 -11.78 -2.45
C VAL A 53 21.99 -13.01 -1.55
N LYS A 54 23.10 -13.17 -0.80
CA LYS A 54 23.16 -14.18 0.25
C LYS A 54 22.27 -13.74 1.40
N ILE A 55 21.25 -14.54 1.72
CA ILE A 55 20.33 -14.29 2.82
C ILE A 55 20.46 -15.38 3.88
N VAL A 56 20.57 -14.99 5.15
CA VAL A 56 20.63 -15.91 6.29
C VAL A 56 19.50 -15.61 7.28
N LYS A 57 18.93 -16.64 7.89
CA LYS A 57 17.80 -16.51 8.83
C LYS A 57 18.12 -15.72 10.08
N LYS A 58 19.32 -15.94 10.62
CA LYS A 58 19.79 -15.34 11.87
C LYS A 58 21.25 -14.94 11.70
N LEU A 59 21.68 -13.96 12.50
CA LEU A 59 23.08 -13.59 12.58
C LEU A 59 23.89 -14.84 13.02
N PRO A 60 24.91 -15.27 12.24
CA PRO A 60 25.72 -16.43 12.62
C PRO A 60 26.42 -16.22 13.96
N LYS A 61 26.59 -17.30 14.74
CA LYS A 61 27.12 -17.24 16.11
C LYS A 61 28.53 -16.65 16.18
N GLU A 62 29.33 -16.82 15.14
CA GLU A 62 30.67 -16.21 15.01
C GLU A 62 30.63 -14.67 15.05
N PHE A 63 29.50 -14.04 14.72
CA PHE A 63 29.31 -12.59 14.78
C PHE A 63 28.64 -12.12 16.09
N ALA A 64 28.51 -12.98 17.10
CA ALA A 64 27.90 -12.60 18.37
C ALA A 64 28.66 -11.46 19.06
N THR A 65 30.00 -11.52 19.06
CA THR A 65 30.93 -10.55 19.65
C THR A 65 31.55 -9.58 18.63
N ALA A 66 31.09 -9.62 17.38
CA ALA A 66 31.60 -8.78 16.31
C ALA A 66 31.33 -7.28 16.54
N THR A 67 32.12 -6.40 15.93
CA THR A 67 31.88 -4.95 15.96
C THR A 67 30.58 -4.62 15.22
N LYS A 68 29.67 -3.88 15.88
CA LYS A 68 28.33 -3.59 15.37
C LYS A 68 28.09 -2.09 15.27
N ALA A 69 27.44 -1.67 14.19
CA ALA A 69 26.91 -0.33 14.04
C ALA A 69 25.39 -0.36 13.89
N VAL A 70 24.71 0.58 14.54
CA VAL A 70 23.30 0.89 14.24
C VAL A 70 23.29 2.18 13.43
N LYS A 71 22.73 2.14 12.22
CA LYS A 71 22.74 3.29 11.30
C LYS A 71 21.34 3.62 10.80
N HIS A 72 21.09 4.92 10.70
CA HIS A 72 19.93 5.47 9.99
C HIS A 72 20.37 5.87 8.59
N PHE A 73 20.10 5.03 7.60
CA PHE A 73 20.42 5.36 6.21
C PHE A 73 19.63 6.57 5.74
N ILE A 74 20.24 7.40 4.92
CA ILE A 74 19.60 8.59 4.35
C ILE A 74 18.43 8.14 3.45
N SER A 75 17.28 8.81 3.59
CA SER A 75 16.09 8.50 2.80
C SER A 75 16.26 8.90 1.34
N TRP A 76 15.74 8.06 0.44
CA TRP A 76 15.78 8.20 -1.01
C TRP A 76 17.20 8.38 -1.60
N SER A 77 18.19 7.71 -1.01
CA SER A 77 19.57 7.77 -1.49
C SER A 77 19.78 7.03 -2.81
N GLY A 78 20.73 7.51 -3.60
CA GLY A 78 21.24 6.85 -4.81
C GLY A 78 22.33 5.82 -4.50
N VAL A 79 22.89 5.24 -5.56
CA VAL A 79 23.92 4.19 -5.48
C VAL A 79 25.21 4.71 -4.84
N GLU A 80 25.57 5.95 -5.13
CA GLU A 80 26.82 6.59 -4.71
C GLU A 80 26.91 6.68 -3.19
N TYR A 81 25.79 6.94 -2.51
CA TYR A 81 25.72 6.95 -1.04
C TYR A 81 26.04 5.56 -0.46
N TYR A 82 25.47 4.51 -1.03
CA TYR A 82 25.66 3.17 -0.51
C TYR A 82 27.07 2.63 -0.77
N GLN A 83 27.59 2.84 -1.98
CA GLN A 83 28.93 2.38 -2.35
C GLN A 83 30.04 3.26 -1.77
N GLY A 84 29.81 4.56 -1.64
CA GLY A 84 30.81 5.52 -1.18
C GLY A 84 30.84 5.73 0.33
N GLU A 85 29.70 5.65 1.02
CA GLU A 85 29.61 5.92 2.47
C GLU A 85 29.30 4.65 3.27
N ILE A 86 28.24 3.92 2.90
CA ILE A 86 27.81 2.76 3.68
C ILE A 86 28.79 1.60 3.56
N ALA A 87 29.31 1.33 2.36
CA ALA A 87 30.28 0.25 2.16
C ALA A 87 31.62 0.48 2.90
N ARG A 88 32.01 1.74 3.15
CA ARG A 88 33.22 2.05 3.95
C ARG A 88 33.08 1.65 5.42
N LEU A 89 31.86 1.48 5.91
CA LEU A 89 31.66 1.01 7.29
C LEU A 89 32.18 -0.41 7.51
N TRP A 90 32.42 -1.19 6.44
CA TRP A 90 33.03 -2.52 6.56
C TRP A 90 34.48 -2.46 7.09
N ASP A 91 35.14 -1.31 7.01
CA ASP A 91 36.50 -1.11 7.54
C ASP A 91 36.52 -1.16 9.08
N ASP A 92 35.42 -0.78 9.74
CA ASP A 92 35.31 -0.66 11.20
C ASP A 92 34.32 -1.67 11.82
N TYR A 93 33.31 -2.09 11.04
CA TYR A 93 32.17 -2.86 11.52
C TYR A 93 31.96 -4.13 10.70
N GLN A 94 31.69 -5.23 11.38
CA GLN A 94 31.34 -6.50 10.71
C GLN A 94 29.81 -6.68 10.60
N VAL A 95 29.03 -5.97 11.41
CA VAL A 95 27.56 -6.05 11.40
C VAL A 95 26.95 -4.65 11.39
N ILE A 96 26.10 -4.36 10.41
CA ILE A 96 25.38 -3.10 10.30
C ILE A 96 23.88 -3.37 10.44
N ARG A 97 23.27 -2.83 11.50
CA ARG A 97 21.81 -2.79 11.67
C ARG A 97 21.27 -1.49 11.10
N ALA A 98 20.54 -1.58 10.00
CA ALA A 98 19.73 -0.46 9.51
C ALA A 98 18.53 -0.26 10.45
N ALA A 99 18.53 0.83 11.23
CA ALA A 99 17.52 1.06 12.27
C ALA A 99 16.09 1.24 11.72
N LYS A 100 15.97 1.68 10.45
CA LYS A 100 14.73 1.77 9.68
C LYS A 100 15.01 1.53 8.21
N SER A 101 14.10 0.85 7.52
CA SER A 101 14.24 0.48 6.10
C SER A 101 13.26 1.18 5.17
N ASP A 102 12.36 2.03 5.69
CA ASP A 102 11.38 2.75 4.90
C ASP A 102 12.01 3.84 4.03
N SER A 103 11.73 3.80 2.72
CA SER A 103 12.12 4.83 1.75
C SER A 103 13.62 5.15 1.77
N ARG A 104 14.49 4.13 1.79
CA ARG A 104 15.94 4.31 1.91
C ARG A 104 16.63 4.37 0.55
N LEU A 105 16.01 3.83 -0.49
CA LEU A 105 16.55 3.85 -1.83
C LEU A 105 15.68 4.71 -2.76
N ALA A 106 16.31 5.47 -3.66
CA ALA A 106 15.62 6.28 -4.65
C ALA A 106 14.67 5.43 -5.50
N ASN A 107 13.56 6.00 -5.99
CA ASN A 107 12.57 5.26 -6.78
C ASN A 107 12.95 5.17 -8.27
N ASN A 108 13.72 6.13 -8.77
CA ASN A 108 14.14 6.20 -10.17
C ASN A 108 15.66 6.35 -10.28
N ASN A 109 16.18 6.15 -11.49
CA ASN A 109 17.61 6.30 -11.83
C ASN A 109 18.55 5.34 -11.07
N LEU A 110 18.06 4.18 -10.65
CA LEU A 110 18.92 3.08 -10.21
C LEU A 110 19.38 2.26 -11.42
N PRO A 111 20.52 1.56 -11.33
CA PRO A 111 20.92 0.57 -12.32
C PRO A 111 19.81 -0.45 -12.58
N ALA A 112 19.68 -0.87 -13.84
CA ALA A 112 18.54 -1.68 -14.28
C ALA A 112 18.46 -3.04 -13.56
N ASP A 113 19.60 -3.67 -13.30
CA ASP A 113 19.72 -4.92 -12.55
C ASP A 113 19.26 -4.74 -11.09
N ILE A 114 19.64 -3.64 -10.44
CA ILE A 114 19.22 -3.31 -9.07
C ILE A 114 17.72 -3.04 -9.01
N GLN A 115 17.18 -2.30 -9.98
CA GLN A 115 15.75 -2.03 -10.02
C GLN A 115 14.94 -3.29 -10.30
N LYS A 116 15.40 -4.18 -11.21
CA LYS A 116 14.80 -5.50 -11.45
C LYS A 116 14.85 -6.40 -10.21
N LEU A 117 15.95 -6.38 -9.46
CA LEU A 117 16.06 -7.09 -8.17
C LEU A 117 15.02 -6.60 -7.16
N ARG A 118 14.82 -5.28 -7.02
CA ARG A 118 13.76 -4.72 -6.15
C ARG A 118 12.37 -5.18 -6.59
N CYS A 119 12.12 -5.20 -7.90
CA CYS A 119 10.85 -5.65 -8.45
C CYS A 119 10.58 -7.12 -8.13
N ARG A 120 11.56 -8.01 -8.37
CA ARG A 120 11.44 -9.44 -8.05
C ARG A 120 11.27 -9.64 -6.55
N ALA A 121 12.04 -8.92 -5.71
CA ALA A 121 11.87 -8.99 -4.27
C ALA A 121 10.44 -8.62 -3.83
N PHE A 122 9.86 -7.57 -4.42
CA PHE A 122 8.54 -7.05 -4.02
C PHE A 122 7.36 -7.90 -4.49
N TYR A 123 7.35 -8.24 -5.79
CA TYR A 123 6.21 -8.88 -6.43
C TYR A 123 6.31 -10.41 -6.46
N ASN A 124 7.50 -10.98 -6.31
CA ASN A 124 7.72 -12.43 -6.34
C ASN A 124 8.21 -12.97 -4.99
N SER A 125 9.39 -12.55 -4.53
CA SER A 125 10.06 -13.18 -3.38
C SER A 125 9.37 -12.95 -2.04
N LEU A 126 8.72 -11.79 -1.85
CA LEU A 126 7.88 -11.51 -0.68
C LEU A 126 6.47 -12.09 -0.85
N ARG A 127 6.41 -13.40 -1.05
CA ARG A 127 5.17 -14.18 -0.98
C ARG A 127 4.72 -14.28 0.48
N PHE A 128 3.41 -14.25 0.73
CA PHE A 128 2.91 -14.41 2.10
C PHE A 128 3.12 -15.85 2.59
N SER A 129 3.06 -16.04 3.91
CA SER A 129 3.24 -17.37 4.49
C SER A 129 2.17 -18.35 3.99
N PRO A 130 2.47 -19.66 3.88
CA PRO A 130 1.53 -20.65 3.34
C PRO A 130 0.15 -20.65 4.01
N ARG A 131 0.09 -20.35 5.32
CA ARG A 131 -1.18 -20.25 6.08
C ARG A 131 -2.03 -19.07 5.63
N ILE A 132 -1.41 -17.91 5.40
CA ILE A 132 -2.09 -16.70 4.91
C ILE A 132 -2.57 -16.92 3.48
N GLU A 133 -1.71 -17.47 2.61
CA GLU A 133 -2.06 -17.77 1.21
C GLU A 133 -3.27 -18.72 1.17
N ALA A 134 -3.25 -19.82 1.94
CA ALA A 134 -4.33 -20.80 1.96
C ALA A 134 -5.69 -20.18 2.35
N LEU A 135 -5.75 -19.43 3.46
CA LEU A 135 -6.99 -18.79 3.87
C LEU A 135 -7.42 -17.72 2.87
N ALA A 136 -6.51 -16.87 2.41
CA ALA A 136 -6.87 -15.81 1.47
C ALA A 136 -7.39 -16.36 0.13
N HIS A 137 -6.82 -17.44 -0.38
CA HIS A 137 -7.34 -18.11 -1.58
C HIS A 137 -8.76 -18.66 -1.36
N LEU A 138 -9.03 -19.25 -0.20
CA LEU A 138 -10.38 -19.68 0.18
C LEU A 138 -11.36 -18.49 0.25
N LEU A 139 -10.94 -17.35 0.79
CA LEU A 139 -11.75 -16.12 0.79
C LEU A 139 -12.01 -15.61 -0.64
N VAL A 140 -11.02 -15.68 -1.53
CA VAL A 140 -11.21 -15.34 -2.95
C VAL A 140 -12.24 -16.26 -3.61
N GLU A 141 -12.17 -17.57 -3.38
CA GLU A 141 -13.13 -18.55 -3.91
C GLU A 141 -14.55 -18.26 -3.41
N ARG A 142 -14.71 -17.98 -2.12
CA ARG A 142 -16.00 -17.60 -1.53
C ARG A 142 -16.53 -16.30 -2.12
N MET A 143 -15.69 -15.26 -2.26
CA MET A 143 -16.10 -14.02 -2.93
C MET A 143 -16.57 -14.28 -4.36
N ARG A 144 -15.83 -15.11 -5.12
CA ARG A 144 -16.18 -15.46 -6.50
C ARG A 144 -17.48 -16.25 -6.62
N SER A 145 -17.92 -16.96 -5.58
CA SER A 145 -19.24 -17.61 -5.59
C SER A 145 -20.41 -16.61 -5.61
N PHE A 146 -20.20 -15.35 -5.22
CA PHE A 146 -21.17 -14.27 -5.39
C PHE A 146 -21.13 -13.65 -6.81
N GLY A 147 -20.14 -14.01 -7.63
CA GLY A 147 -19.87 -13.45 -8.95
C GLY A 147 -18.61 -12.58 -9.00
N PRO A 148 -18.35 -11.89 -10.14
CA PRO A 148 -17.28 -10.90 -10.24
C PRO A 148 -17.44 -9.81 -9.19
N TYR A 149 -16.37 -9.44 -8.49
CA TYR A 149 -16.46 -8.58 -7.32
C TYR A 149 -15.50 -7.38 -7.35
N ILE A 150 -15.90 -6.33 -6.63
CA ILE A 150 -15.06 -5.17 -6.34
C ILE A 150 -14.36 -5.42 -5.01
N ALA A 151 -13.04 -5.26 -4.95
CA ALA A 151 -12.35 -5.04 -3.70
C ALA A 151 -12.26 -3.55 -3.42
N LEU A 152 -12.98 -3.12 -2.39
CA LEU A 152 -13.00 -1.75 -1.89
C LEU A 152 -12.03 -1.65 -0.72
N HIS A 153 -10.90 -0.96 -0.91
CA HIS A 153 -10.02 -0.63 0.20
C HIS A 153 -10.50 0.65 0.89
N LEU A 154 -11.34 0.46 1.91
CA LEU A 154 -12.04 1.53 2.62
C LEU A 154 -11.20 2.01 3.82
N ARG A 155 -10.32 2.99 3.58
CA ARG A 155 -9.44 3.54 4.62
C ARG A 155 -10.14 4.61 5.48
N TYR A 156 -11.23 4.23 6.16
CA TYR A 156 -12.01 5.09 7.05
C TYR A 156 -11.86 4.68 8.52
N GLU A 157 -10.66 4.24 8.90
CA GLU A 157 -10.32 3.84 10.26
C GLU A 157 -9.84 5.05 11.09
N LYS A 158 -10.04 4.94 12.41
CA LYS A 158 -9.75 5.98 13.41
C LYS A 158 -8.34 6.57 13.28
N ASP A 159 -7.34 5.72 13.08
CA ASP A 159 -5.94 6.15 12.97
C ASP A 159 -5.68 7.01 11.73
N MET A 160 -6.30 6.65 10.59
CA MET A 160 -6.18 7.42 9.36
C MET A 160 -6.84 8.77 9.50
N LEU A 161 -8.06 8.82 10.03
CA LEU A 161 -8.80 10.06 10.19
C LEU A 161 -8.10 11.01 11.17
N ALA A 162 -7.59 10.48 12.29
CA ALA A 162 -6.77 11.23 13.23
C ALA A 162 -5.49 11.77 12.57
N PHE A 163 -4.75 10.91 11.85
CA PHE A 163 -3.50 11.28 11.16
C PHE A 163 -3.70 12.35 10.09
N SER A 164 -4.74 12.24 9.26
CA SER A 164 -5.03 13.22 8.21
C SER A 164 -5.79 14.45 8.70
N GLY A 165 -6.26 14.45 9.96
CA GLY A 165 -7.07 15.53 10.52
C GLY A 165 -8.43 15.69 9.83
N CYS A 166 -8.97 14.62 9.24
CA CYS A 166 -10.18 14.69 8.43
C CYS A 166 -11.41 14.38 9.28
N THR A 167 -12.29 15.38 9.40
CA THR A 167 -13.45 15.35 10.32
C THR A 167 -14.79 15.60 9.64
N TYR A 168 -14.82 15.66 8.31
CA TYR A 168 -16.08 15.83 7.57
C TYR A 168 -17.04 14.66 7.82
N GLY A 169 -18.28 14.99 8.14
CA GLY A 169 -19.33 14.01 8.46
C GLY A 169 -19.25 13.45 9.88
N LEU A 170 -18.35 13.98 10.72
CA LEU A 170 -18.24 13.59 12.14
C LEU A 170 -18.91 14.63 13.04
N SER A 171 -19.36 14.18 14.20
CA SER A 171 -19.78 15.05 15.31
C SER A 171 -18.58 15.78 15.94
N LEU A 172 -18.87 16.81 16.74
CA LEU A 172 -17.83 17.54 17.49
C LEU A 172 -17.07 16.61 18.44
N ALA A 173 -17.77 15.71 19.13
CA ALA A 173 -17.15 14.77 20.07
C ALA A 173 -16.19 13.80 19.36
N GLU A 174 -16.57 13.29 18.19
CA GLU A 174 -15.72 12.44 17.36
C GLU A 174 -14.50 13.21 16.83
N ALA A 175 -14.69 14.45 16.36
CA ALA A 175 -13.59 15.31 15.90
C ALA A 175 -12.57 15.61 17.03
N ASP A 176 -13.05 15.84 18.25
CA ASP A 176 -12.21 16.06 19.43
C ASP A 176 -11.45 14.80 19.84
N GLU A 177 -12.07 13.63 19.76
CA GLU A 177 -11.42 12.34 19.99
C GLU A 177 -10.26 12.12 19.02
N LEU A 178 -10.50 12.31 17.72
CA LEU A 178 -9.45 12.17 16.69
C LEU A 178 -8.31 13.16 16.89
N THR A 179 -8.62 14.38 17.35
CA THR A 179 -7.60 15.39 17.67
C THR A 179 -6.73 14.95 18.85
N LYS A 180 -7.33 14.45 19.94
CA LYS A 180 -6.57 13.90 21.09
C LYS A 180 -5.65 12.74 20.69
N ILE A 181 -6.11 11.84 19.82
CA ILE A 181 -5.26 10.75 19.30
C ILE A 181 -4.06 11.32 18.54
N ARG A 182 -4.31 12.31 17.68
CA ARG A 182 -3.24 12.97 16.90
C ARG A 182 -2.22 13.64 17.81
N GLU A 183 -2.67 14.36 18.83
CA GLU A 183 -1.80 15.05 19.80
C GLU A 183 -0.95 14.05 20.61
N ASN A 184 -1.58 13.00 21.14
CA ASN A 184 -0.93 12.00 21.99
C ASN A 184 0.05 11.08 21.24
N THR A 185 -0.02 11.00 19.90
CA THR A 185 0.87 10.16 19.09
C THR A 185 2.20 10.85 18.83
N SER A 186 3.18 10.70 19.73
CA SER A 186 4.44 11.45 19.75
C SER A 186 5.24 11.50 18.43
N TYR A 187 5.23 10.43 17.63
CA TYR A 187 6.00 10.33 16.38
C TYR A 187 5.29 10.96 15.16
N TRP A 188 4.05 11.42 15.28
CA TRP A 188 3.38 12.21 14.24
C TRP A 188 3.78 13.68 14.36
N LYS A 189 4.50 14.19 13.35
CA LYS A 189 5.11 15.52 13.40
C LYS A 189 4.12 16.67 13.23
N VAL A 190 3.07 16.48 12.44
CA VAL A 190 2.07 17.51 12.15
C VAL A 190 0.88 17.30 13.08
N LYS A 191 0.59 18.31 13.92
CA LYS A 191 -0.47 18.26 14.94
C LYS A 191 -1.62 19.21 14.63
N ASP A 192 -1.29 20.41 14.19
CA ASP A 192 -2.27 21.38 13.74
C ASP A 192 -2.60 21.14 12.25
N ILE A 193 -3.86 20.84 11.96
CA ILE A 193 -4.33 20.45 10.63
C ILE A 193 -5.72 21.05 10.40
N ASP A 194 -5.84 21.85 9.34
CA ASP A 194 -7.13 22.32 8.84
C ASP A 194 -7.84 21.19 8.05
N SER A 195 -8.85 20.59 8.67
CA SER A 195 -9.69 19.53 8.11
C SER A 195 -10.35 19.93 6.78
N GLN A 196 -10.84 21.17 6.68
CA GLN A 196 -11.51 21.66 5.47
C GLN A 196 -10.52 21.81 4.32
N GLU A 197 -9.33 22.34 4.61
CA GLU A 197 -8.26 22.47 3.63
C GLU A 197 -7.81 21.09 3.11
N GLN A 198 -7.59 20.11 4.00
CA GLN A 198 -7.24 18.74 3.62
C GLN A 198 -8.31 18.12 2.71
N ARG A 199 -9.58 18.31 3.05
CA ARG A 199 -10.71 17.80 2.27
C ARG A 199 -10.74 18.42 0.88
N VAL A 200 -10.70 19.75 0.77
CA VAL A 200 -10.74 20.47 -0.53
C VAL A 200 -9.55 20.11 -1.42
N LYS A 201 -8.38 19.80 -0.84
CA LYS A 201 -7.20 19.33 -1.59
C LYS A 201 -7.27 17.84 -1.98
N GLY A 202 -8.29 17.09 -1.53
CA GLY A 202 -8.43 15.67 -1.80
C GLY A 202 -7.46 14.79 -1.00
N TYR A 203 -7.02 15.28 0.16
CA TYR A 203 -6.14 14.58 1.10
C TYR A 203 -6.89 13.81 2.18
N CYS A 204 -8.22 13.89 2.22
CA CYS A 204 -9.04 13.04 3.07
C CYS A 204 -9.42 11.72 2.37
N PRO A 205 -9.61 10.62 3.12
CA PRO A 205 -10.34 9.46 2.63
C PRO A 205 -11.76 9.86 2.21
N LEU A 206 -12.30 9.17 1.19
CA LEU A 206 -13.74 9.24 0.93
C LEU A 206 -14.49 8.52 2.06
N THR A 207 -15.59 9.11 2.51
CA THR A 207 -16.53 8.48 3.46
C THR A 207 -17.22 7.27 2.82
N PRO A 208 -17.78 6.32 3.59
CA PRO A 208 -18.54 5.21 3.02
C PRO A 208 -19.72 5.67 2.13
N LYS A 209 -20.44 6.73 2.54
CA LYS A 209 -21.48 7.38 1.73
C LYS A 209 -20.96 7.87 0.38
N GLU A 210 -19.86 8.64 0.39
CA GLU A 210 -19.25 9.16 -0.84
C GLU A 210 -18.76 8.04 -1.77
N VAL A 211 -18.26 6.94 -1.19
CA VAL A 211 -17.91 5.73 -1.96
C VAL A 211 -19.16 5.11 -2.58
N GLY A 212 -20.27 5.00 -1.85
CA GLY A 212 -21.53 4.48 -2.38
C GLY A 212 -22.06 5.29 -3.58
N ILE A 213 -22.00 6.62 -3.48
CA ILE A 213 -22.34 7.54 -4.57
C ILE A 213 -21.38 7.33 -5.76
N LEU A 214 -20.07 7.26 -5.52
CA LEU A 214 -19.06 7.03 -6.56
C LEU A 214 -19.32 5.73 -7.33
N LEU A 215 -19.55 4.62 -6.63
CA LEU A 215 -19.79 3.32 -7.24
C LEU A 215 -21.08 3.32 -8.09
N SER A 216 -22.15 3.91 -7.56
CA SER A 216 -23.42 4.06 -8.27
C SER A 216 -23.23 4.91 -9.55
N ALA A 217 -22.51 6.04 -9.44
CA ALA A 217 -22.24 6.94 -10.55
C ALA A 217 -21.29 6.36 -11.61
N LEU A 218 -20.44 5.40 -11.24
CA LEU A 218 -19.63 4.61 -12.17
C LEU A 218 -20.45 3.55 -12.93
N GLY A 219 -21.72 3.36 -12.54
CA GLY A 219 -22.66 2.44 -13.19
C GLY A 219 -22.66 1.02 -12.63
N TYR A 220 -22.09 0.79 -11.44
CA TYR A 220 -22.19 -0.51 -10.78
C TYR A 220 -23.61 -0.73 -10.24
N PRO A 221 -24.27 -1.85 -10.57
CA PRO A 221 -25.61 -2.15 -10.06
C PRO A 221 -25.57 -2.49 -8.57
N SER A 222 -26.70 -2.30 -7.87
CA SER A 222 -26.80 -2.51 -6.42
C SER A 222 -26.46 -3.93 -5.97
N ASN A 223 -26.68 -4.94 -6.82
CA ASN A 223 -26.34 -6.32 -6.54
C ASN A 223 -24.86 -6.67 -6.76
N THR A 224 -23.99 -5.71 -7.08
CA THR A 224 -22.56 -5.93 -7.24
C THR A 224 -21.95 -6.45 -5.92
N PRO A 225 -21.28 -7.61 -5.91
CA PRO A 225 -20.55 -8.07 -4.73
C PRO A 225 -19.35 -7.16 -4.44
N ILE A 226 -19.24 -6.70 -3.20
CA ILE A 226 -18.14 -5.84 -2.75
C ILE A 226 -17.45 -6.48 -1.56
N TYR A 227 -16.17 -6.78 -1.71
CA TYR A 227 -15.27 -7.11 -0.61
C TYR A 227 -14.72 -5.83 0.01
N VAL A 228 -14.92 -5.60 1.31
CA VAL A 228 -14.40 -4.46 2.06
C VAL A 228 -13.07 -4.84 2.70
N ALA A 229 -11.98 -4.37 2.10
CA ALA A 229 -10.63 -4.48 2.64
C ALA A 229 -10.36 -3.29 3.58
N ALA A 230 -10.62 -3.46 4.87
CA ALA A 230 -10.44 -2.41 5.88
C ALA A 230 -10.17 -3.00 7.27
N GLY A 231 -9.60 -2.17 8.14
CA GLY A 231 -9.70 -2.37 9.59
C GLY A 231 -11.06 -1.95 10.14
N GLU A 232 -11.13 -1.68 11.44
CA GLU A 232 -12.34 -1.16 12.08
C GLU A 232 -12.73 0.21 11.50
N ILE A 233 -13.90 0.26 10.87
CA ILE A 233 -14.48 1.49 10.31
C ILE A 233 -14.92 2.39 11.46
N TYR A 234 -14.41 3.62 11.49
CA TYR A 234 -14.78 4.58 12.52
C TYR A 234 -16.27 4.95 12.39
N GLY A 235 -16.99 4.90 13.51
CA GLY A 235 -18.45 5.04 13.57
C GLY A 235 -19.24 3.76 13.25
N GLY A 236 -18.57 2.68 12.81
CA GLY A 236 -19.17 1.36 12.63
C GLY A 236 -20.36 1.33 11.67
N ASP A 237 -21.43 0.62 12.07
CA ASP A 237 -22.60 0.40 11.24
C ASP A 237 -23.34 1.68 10.83
N SER A 238 -23.32 2.72 11.67
CA SER A 238 -23.99 3.98 11.34
C SER A 238 -23.36 4.65 10.11
N GLN A 239 -22.03 4.65 10.03
CA GLN A 239 -21.29 5.20 8.90
C GLN A 239 -21.37 4.30 7.66
N MET A 240 -21.50 2.99 7.85
CA MET A 240 -21.64 2.03 6.75
C MET A 240 -23.06 1.95 6.17
N ALA A 241 -24.07 2.52 6.84
CA ALA A 241 -25.48 2.36 6.50
C ALA A 241 -25.82 2.76 5.05
N ASP A 242 -25.33 3.92 4.58
CA ASP A 242 -25.59 4.38 3.20
C ASP A 242 -24.92 3.48 2.15
N LEU A 243 -23.67 3.06 2.40
CA LEU A 243 -22.98 2.15 1.50
C LEU A 243 -23.69 0.79 1.43
N ARG A 244 -24.12 0.26 2.58
CA ARG A 244 -24.84 -1.02 2.68
C ARG A 244 -26.22 -0.96 2.05
N SER A 245 -26.93 0.18 2.14
CA SER A 245 -28.25 0.32 1.51
C SER A 245 -28.15 0.36 -0.02
N ARG A 246 -27.08 0.94 -0.56
CA ARG A 246 -26.80 0.96 -2.01
C ARG A 246 -26.29 -0.38 -2.54
N PHE A 247 -25.46 -1.07 -1.75
CA PHE A 247 -24.83 -2.34 -2.11
C PHE A 247 -25.03 -3.36 -0.97
N PRO A 248 -26.11 -4.16 -1.02
CA PRO A 248 -26.42 -5.11 0.06
C PRO A 248 -25.40 -6.24 0.21
N THR A 249 -24.73 -6.64 -0.88
CA THR A 249 -23.68 -7.68 -0.88
C THR A 249 -22.33 -7.09 -0.50
N LEU A 250 -22.25 -6.53 0.71
CA LEU A 250 -21.06 -5.90 1.26
C LEU A 250 -20.41 -6.82 2.29
N ILE A 251 -19.29 -7.42 1.92
CA ILE A 251 -18.68 -8.55 2.64
C ILE A 251 -17.30 -8.15 3.13
N SER A 252 -17.00 -8.40 4.40
CA SER A 252 -15.63 -8.29 4.95
C SER A 252 -15.05 -9.69 5.20
N LYS A 253 -13.73 -9.77 5.46
CA LYS A 253 -13.08 -11.05 5.85
C LYS A 253 -13.73 -11.68 7.08
N GLU A 254 -14.18 -10.87 8.04
CA GLU A 254 -14.84 -11.31 9.27
C GLU A 254 -16.20 -11.98 8.99
N ASN A 255 -16.89 -11.56 7.93
CA ASN A 255 -18.18 -12.14 7.52
C ASN A 255 -18.01 -13.29 6.53
N LEU A 256 -16.85 -13.41 5.89
CA LEU A 256 -16.56 -14.38 4.84
C LEU A 256 -15.82 -15.62 5.36
N ALA A 257 -14.99 -15.44 6.38
CA ALA A 257 -14.37 -16.50 7.16
C ALA A 257 -15.30 -16.96 8.29
N SER A 258 -15.22 -18.22 8.68
CA SER A 258 -15.70 -18.63 10.00
C SER A 258 -14.80 -18.04 11.10
N SER A 259 -15.33 -17.94 12.31
CA SER A 259 -14.55 -17.47 13.46
C SER A 259 -13.33 -18.35 13.71
N GLU A 260 -13.44 -19.66 13.52
CA GLU A 260 -12.36 -20.64 13.70
C GLU A 260 -11.26 -20.50 12.65
N GLU A 261 -11.61 -20.21 11.40
CA GLU A 261 -10.63 -19.96 10.34
C GLU A 261 -9.83 -18.67 10.57
N LEU A 262 -10.48 -17.65 11.12
CA LEU A 262 -9.89 -16.32 11.29
C LEU A 262 -9.16 -16.12 12.61
N GLU A 263 -9.52 -16.87 13.66
CA GLU A 263 -8.94 -16.79 15.01
C GLU A 263 -7.41 -16.73 15.00
N PRO A 264 -6.67 -17.57 14.24
CA PRO A 264 -5.21 -17.59 14.29
C PRO A 264 -4.55 -16.30 13.78
N PHE A 265 -5.29 -15.48 13.03
CA PHE A 265 -4.81 -14.25 12.39
C PHE A 265 -5.33 -12.99 13.09
N SER A 266 -6.47 -13.09 13.78
CA SER A 266 -7.27 -11.98 14.29
C SER A 266 -6.51 -11.00 15.20
N HIS A 267 -5.49 -11.48 15.94
CA HIS A 267 -4.64 -10.67 16.80
C HIS A 267 -3.41 -10.04 16.11
N TYR A 268 -3.23 -10.29 14.80
CA TYR A 268 -2.06 -9.88 14.04
C TYR A 268 -2.48 -9.01 12.84
N ALA A 269 -2.47 -7.69 13.05
CA ALA A 269 -2.89 -6.69 12.04
C ALA A 269 -2.20 -6.88 10.67
N SER A 270 -0.93 -7.27 10.65
CA SER A 270 -0.13 -7.53 9.45
C SER A 270 -0.60 -8.75 8.69
N GLN A 271 -1.03 -9.80 9.41
CA GLN A 271 -1.56 -11.01 8.79
C GLN A 271 -2.99 -10.77 8.26
N MET A 272 -3.82 -10.05 9.03
CA MET A 272 -5.15 -9.62 8.59
C MET A 272 -5.07 -8.73 7.33
N ALA A 273 -4.13 -7.77 7.31
CA ALA A 273 -3.88 -6.94 6.13
C ALA A 273 -3.32 -7.75 4.94
N ALA A 274 -2.63 -8.87 5.18
CA ALA A 274 -2.14 -9.75 4.14
C ALA A 274 -3.29 -10.52 3.47
N LEU A 275 -4.29 -10.98 4.23
CA LEU A 275 -5.52 -11.56 3.68
C LEU A 275 -6.22 -10.54 2.77
N ASP A 276 -6.45 -9.32 3.27
CA ASP A 276 -7.06 -8.22 2.51
C ASP A 276 -6.25 -7.89 1.24
N TYR A 277 -4.92 -7.96 1.30
CA TYR A 277 -4.05 -7.70 0.16
C TYR A 277 -4.28 -8.72 -0.96
N ILE A 278 -4.28 -10.02 -0.65
CA ILE A 278 -4.47 -11.08 -1.65
C ILE A 278 -5.87 -10.97 -2.26
N VAL A 279 -6.92 -10.85 -1.44
CA VAL A 279 -8.31 -10.74 -1.93
C VAL A 279 -8.48 -9.50 -2.81
N SER A 280 -7.78 -8.40 -2.50
CA SER A 280 -7.80 -7.18 -3.32
C SER A 280 -7.01 -7.28 -4.62
N VAL A 281 -5.89 -8.02 -4.63
CA VAL A 281 -5.11 -8.25 -5.85
C VAL A 281 -5.87 -9.18 -6.81
N GLN A 282 -6.64 -10.14 -6.30
CA GLN A 282 -7.36 -11.13 -7.11
C GLN A 282 -8.77 -10.71 -7.57
N SER A 283 -9.26 -9.55 -7.15
CA SER A 283 -10.58 -9.04 -7.54
C SER A 283 -10.65 -8.60 -9.00
N ASP A 284 -11.86 -8.52 -9.56
CA ASP A 284 -12.08 -8.02 -10.92
C ASP A 284 -11.81 -6.51 -11.00
N VAL A 285 -12.18 -5.77 -9.96
CA VAL A 285 -11.94 -4.33 -9.84
C VAL A 285 -11.41 -4.01 -8.45
N PHE A 286 -10.39 -3.16 -8.38
CA PHE A 286 -9.90 -2.61 -7.11
C PHE A 286 -10.16 -1.10 -7.06
N ILE A 287 -10.70 -0.62 -5.94
CA ILE A 287 -11.00 0.80 -5.72
C ILE A 287 -10.58 1.18 -4.30
N PRO A 288 -9.59 2.06 -4.11
CA PRO A 288 -9.24 2.57 -2.79
C PRO A 288 -9.98 3.87 -2.47
N SER A 289 -10.56 4.01 -1.28
CA SER A 289 -11.07 5.29 -0.78
C SER A 289 -9.94 6.26 -0.41
N TYR A 290 -8.73 5.72 -0.16
CA TYR A 290 -7.53 6.49 0.11
C TYR A 290 -6.25 5.91 -0.52
N SER A 291 -5.39 6.78 -1.07
CA SER A 291 -4.06 6.43 -1.62
C SER A 291 -3.01 6.24 -0.51
N GLY A 292 -3.23 5.23 0.34
CA GLY A 292 -2.28 4.81 1.38
C GLY A 292 -1.28 3.77 0.87
N ASN A 293 -0.39 3.29 1.76
CA ASN A 293 0.65 2.32 1.41
C ASN A 293 0.07 1.02 0.81
N MET A 294 -0.99 0.47 1.41
CA MET A 294 -1.64 -0.74 0.91
C MET A 294 -2.30 -0.52 -0.44
N ALA A 295 -3.06 0.56 -0.60
CA ALA A 295 -3.69 0.92 -1.88
C ALA A 295 -2.66 1.03 -3.01
N ARG A 296 -1.52 1.70 -2.76
CA ARG A 296 -0.42 1.83 -3.74
C ARG A 296 0.19 0.47 -4.07
N ALA A 297 0.45 -0.36 -3.06
CA ALA A 297 1.03 -1.68 -3.23
C ALA A 297 0.12 -2.67 -3.98
N VAL A 298 -1.19 -2.65 -3.69
CA VAL A 298 -2.19 -3.46 -4.42
C VAL A 298 -2.31 -2.96 -5.86
N ALA A 299 -2.45 -1.65 -6.07
CA ALA A 299 -2.54 -1.08 -7.41
C ALA A 299 -1.32 -1.39 -8.27
N GLY A 300 -0.11 -1.34 -7.71
CA GLY A 300 1.11 -1.71 -8.41
C GLY A 300 1.22 -3.19 -8.69
N HIS A 301 0.79 -4.06 -7.76
CA HIS A 301 0.78 -5.51 -7.99
C HIS A 301 -0.25 -5.91 -9.05
N ARG A 302 -1.44 -5.31 -9.03
CA ARG A 302 -2.43 -5.45 -10.10
C ARG A 302 -1.90 -4.98 -11.46
N ARG A 303 -1.09 -3.92 -11.50
CA ARG A 303 -0.36 -3.51 -12.71
C ARG A 303 0.66 -4.55 -13.14
N TYR A 304 1.40 -5.13 -12.19
CA TYR A 304 2.41 -6.14 -12.43
C TYR A 304 1.81 -7.43 -13.02
N LEU A 305 0.63 -7.85 -12.56
CA LEU A 305 -0.09 -9.03 -13.04
C LEU A 305 -0.87 -8.80 -14.35
N GLY A 306 -0.39 -7.93 -15.23
CA GLY A 306 -1.02 -7.67 -16.53
C GLY A 306 -2.09 -6.57 -16.50
N HIS A 307 -1.85 -5.48 -15.77
CA HIS A 307 -2.69 -4.28 -15.79
C HIS A 307 -4.17 -4.51 -15.41
N LEU A 308 -4.39 -5.30 -14.35
CA LEU A 308 -5.73 -5.57 -13.83
C LEU A 308 -6.45 -4.27 -13.42
N LYS A 309 -7.76 -4.22 -13.68
CA LYS A 309 -8.57 -3.00 -13.55
C LYS A 309 -8.50 -2.43 -12.14
N THR A 310 -8.05 -1.18 -12.04
CA THR A 310 -7.90 -0.46 -10.76
C THR A 310 -8.38 0.96 -10.96
N ILE A 311 -9.52 1.33 -10.36
CA ILE A 311 -10.08 2.68 -10.47
C ILE A 311 -9.54 3.52 -9.33
N ASN A 312 -8.65 4.46 -9.62
CA ASN A 312 -8.07 5.37 -8.64
C ASN A 312 -8.92 6.66 -8.55
N PRO A 313 -9.67 6.88 -7.45
CA PRO A 313 -10.56 8.03 -7.37
C PRO A 313 -9.82 9.36 -7.49
N ASP A 314 -10.34 10.29 -8.28
CA ASP A 314 -9.91 11.69 -8.25
C ASP A 314 -10.58 12.41 -7.08
N ARG A 315 -10.11 12.13 -5.86
CA ARG A 315 -10.74 12.61 -4.62
C ARG A 315 -10.90 14.12 -4.59
N LYS A 316 -9.96 14.88 -5.15
CA LYS A 316 -10.07 16.35 -5.21
C LYS A 316 -11.28 16.77 -6.05
N ALA A 317 -11.40 16.23 -7.26
CA ALA A 317 -12.55 16.50 -8.11
C ALA A 317 -13.87 15.97 -7.50
N LEU A 318 -13.85 14.77 -6.93
CA LEU A 318 -15.01 14.14 -6.30
C LEU A 318 -15.53 14.94 -5.11
N VAL A 319 -14.66 15.42 -4.21
CA VAL A 319 -15.06 16.29 -3.09
C VAL A 319 -15.79 17.53 -3.59
N HIS A 320 -15.35 18.14 -4.70
CA HIS A 320 -16.04 19.30 -5.27
C HIS A 320 -17.43 18.93 -5.81
N LEU A 321 -17.61 17.73 -6.37
CA LEU A 321 -18.92 17.23 -6.80
C LEU A 321 -19.82 16.92 -5.62
N PHE A 322 -19.31 16.25 -4.58
CA PHE A 322 -20.07 15.93 -3.38
C PHE A 322 -20.50 17.17 -2.62
N ASN A 323 -19.63 18.19 -2.50
CA ASN A 323 -20.03 19.48 -1.94
C ASN A 323 -21.15 20.17 -2.75
N LYS A 324 -21.24 19.93 -4.07
CA LYS A 324 -22.36 20.43 -4.89
C LYS A 324 -23.65 19.66 -4.63
N LEU A 325 -23.55 18.35 -4.36
CA LEU A 325 -24.68 17.52 -3.92
C LEU A 325 -25.21 18.00 -2.57
N ASP A 326 -24.32 18.20 -1.59
CA ASP A 326 -24.69 18.66 -0.24
C ASP A 326 -25.42 19.99 -0.24
N ARG A 327 -25.05 20.90 -1.16
CA ARG A 327 -25.68 22.21 -1.34
C ARG A 327 -26.95 22.18 -2.19
N GLY A 328 -27.36 21.01 -2.72
CA GLY A 328 -28.49 20.87 -3.64
C GLY A 328 -28.29 21.47 -5.04
N SER A 329 -27.07 21.92 -5.37
CA SER A 329 -26.73 22.52 -6.67
C SER A 329 -26.43 21.48 -7.78
N LEU A 330 -26.33 20.22 -7.39
CA LEU A 330 -26.22 19.04 -8.24
C LEU A 330 -27.05 17.93 -7.58
N ASN A 331 -27.67 17.07 -8.38
CA ASN A 331 -28.37 15.87 -7.87
C ASN A 331 -27.66 14.61 -8.38
N GLU A 332 -27.84 13.51 -7.66
CA GLU A 332 -27.51 12.18 -8.18
C GLU A 332 -28.31 11.91 -9.46
N GLY A 333 -27.70 11.21 -10.42
CA GLY A 333 -28.31 10.91 -11.71
C GLY A 333 -27.33 11.03 -12.87
N ARG A 334 -27.87 11.22 -14.08
CA ARG A 334 -27.12 11.15 -15.34
C ARG A 334 -25.94 12.12 -15.40
N LYS A 335 -26.15 13.39 -15.06
CA LYS A 335 -25.12 14.44 -15.12
C LYS A 335 -23.93 14.15 -14.21
N LEU A 336 -24.20 13.71 -12.97
CA LEU A 336 -23.15 13.31 -12.03
C LEU A 336 -22.38 12.10 -12.56
N SER A 337 -23.11 11.09 -13.05
CA SER A 337 -22.54 9.85 -13.58
C SER A 337 -21.63 10.11 -14.78
N GLU A 338 -22.09 10.85 -15.79
CA GLU A 338 -21.29 11.23 -16.97
C GLU A 338 -20.02 11.98 -16.57
N THR A 339 -20.12 12.91 -15.61
CA THR A 339 -18.96 13.66 -15.10
C THR A 339 -17.96 12.74 -14.40
N ILE A 340 -18.43 11.85 -13.51
CA ILE A 340 -17.57 10.92 -12.77
C ILE A 340 -16.92 9.91 -13.72
N ILE A 341 -17.66 9.36 -14.68
CA ILE A 341 -17.13 8.44 -15.68
C ILE A 341 -16.01 9.10 -16.48
N GLU A 342 -16.22 10.33 -16.96
CA GLU A 342 -15.19 11.05 -17.73
C GLU A 342 -13.94 11.36 -16.88
N LEU A 343 -14.12 11.81 -15.63
CA LEU A 343 -13.01 12.04 -14.68
C LEU A 343 -12.14 10.80 -14.45
N HIS A 344 -12.73 9.61 -14.52
CA HIS A 344 -12.05 8.34 -14.23
C HIS A 344 -11.66 7.53 -15.47
N LYS A 345 -11.99 7.99 -16.69
CA LYS A 345 -11.71 7.28 -17.95
C LYS A 345 -10.26 6.85 -18.10
N ARG A 346 -9.30 7.70 -17.69
CA ARG A 346 -7.84 7.42 -17.73
C ARG A 346 -7.24 6.98 -16.39
N ARG A 347 -8.08 6.65 -15.40
CA ARG A 347 -7.66 6.30 -14.03
C ARG A 347 -7.98 4.85 -13.66
N GLN A 348 -8.01 3.94 -14.66
CA GLN A 348 -8.49 2.56 -14.52
C GLN A 348 -7.39 1.48 -14.53
N GLY A 349 -6.13 1.85 -14.28
CA GLY A 349 -5.02 0.88 -14.17
C GLY A 349 -4.21 0.67 -15.45
N SER A 350 -4.55 1.36 -16.54
CA SER A 350 -3.86 1.24 -17.84
C SER A 350 -2.33 1.39 -17.74
N PRO A 351 -1.56 0.70 -18.62
CA PRO A 351 -0.11 0.83 -18.69
C PRO A 351 0.30 2.29 -18.85
N ARG A 352 1.27 2.73 -18.05
CA ARG A 352 1.92 4.04 -18.19
C ARG A 352 3.29 4.01 -17.53
N LYS A 353 4.21 4.83 -18.01
CA LYS A 353 5.50 5.03 -17.36
C LYS A 353 5.32 5.61 -15.95
N ARG A 354 6.22 5.24 -15.06
CA ARG A 354 6.30 5.82 -13.72
C ARG A 354 6.50 7.31 -13.80
N LYS A 355 5.80 8.06 -12.97
CA LYS A 355 5.96 9.51 -12.89
C LYS A 355 7.27 9.83 -12.18
N GLY A 356 8.04 10.73 -12.79
CA GLY A 356 9.16 11.38 -12.13
C GLY A 356 8.70 12.33 -11.03
N PRO A 357 9.61 13.13 -10.48
CA PRO A 357 9.30 14.09 -9.44
C PRO A 357 8.27 15.11 -9.91
N ILE A 358 7.49 15.65 -8.97
CA ILE A 358 6.54 16.72 -9.24
C ILE A 358 7.30 17.96 -9.71
N SER A 359 6.85 18.57 -10.81
CA SER A 359 7.47 19.78 -11.36
C SER A 359 7.56 20.89 -10.31
N GLY A 360 8.70 21.58 -10.26
CA GLY A 360 8.97 22.65 -9.29
C GLY A 360 9.53 22.18 -7.94
N THR A 361 9.56 20.88 -7.65
CA THR A 361 10.23 20.36 -6.44
C THR A 361 11.76 20.42 -6.57
N ARG A 362 12.46 20.74 -5.47
CA ARG A 362 13.92 20.85 -5.41
C ARG A 362 14.49 20.05 -4.24
N GLY A 363 15.78 19.74 -4.30
CA GLY A 363 16.49 19.02 -3.23
C GLY A 363 15.84 17.67 -2.89
N LYS A 364 15.72 17.38 -1.60
CA LYS A 364 15.14 16.11 -1.10
C LYS A 364 13.66 15.92 -1.47
N GLU A 365 12.91 17.00 -1.63
CA GLU A 365 11.47 16.94 -1.95
C GLU A 365 11.24 16.34 -3.36
N ARG A 366 12.21 16.52 -4.26
CA ARG A 366 12.21 15.87 -5.58
C ARG A 366 12.00 14.37 -5.45
N PHE A 367 12.88 13.69 -4.71
CA PHE A 367 12.83 12.24 -4.55
C PHE A 367 11.62 11.76 -3.77
N ARG A 368 11.15 12.55 -2.80
CA ARG A 368 9.93 12.26 -2.03
C ARG A 368 8.68 12.27 -2.90
N SER A 369 8.64 13.16 -3.89
CA SER A 369 7.49 13.34 -4.78
C SER A 369 7.45 12.35 -5.95
N GLU A 370 8.49 11.54 -6.13
CA GLU A 370 8.52 10.52 -7.16
C GLU A 370 7.49 9.42 -6.90
N GLU A 371 6.91 8.91 -7.99
CA GLU A 371 6.08 7.72 -7.89
C GLU A 371 6.94 6.51 -7.53
N ALA A 372 6.44 5.65 -6.65
CA ALA A 372 7.19 4.51 -6.17
C ALA A 372 7.18 3.34 -7.17
N PHE A 373 8.26 2.57 -7.21
CA PHE A 373 8.36 1.41 -8.11
C PHE A 373 7.29 0.33 -7.85
N TYR A 374 6.89 0.20 -6.59
CA TYR A 374 5.87 -0.75 -6.16
C TYR A 374 4.44 -0.23 -6.37
N GLU A 375 4.26 1.04 -6.73
CA GLU A 375 2.97 1.62 -7.15
C GLU A 375 2.81 1.53 -8.67
N ASN A 376 3.91 1.74 -9.41
CA ASN A 376 3.94 1.60 -10.85
C ASN A 376 5.18 0.81 -11.31
N PRO A 377 5.01 -0.49 -11.66
CA PRO A 377 6.11 -1.38 -12.02
C PRO A 377 6.83 -0.99 -13.33
N LEU A 378 6.19 -0.25 -14.23
CA LEU A 378 6.81 0.16 -15.50
C LEU A 378 7.88 1.24 -15.28
N PRO A 379 9.02 1.20 -16.00
CA PRO A 379 9.36 0.24 -17.06
C PRO A 379 10.15 -0.99 -16.57
N ASP A 380 10.57 -1.03 -15.31
CA ASP A 380 11.66 -1.91 -14.87
C ASP A 380 11.20 -3.32 -14.43
N CYS A 381 9.99 -3.41 -13.87
CA CYS A 381 9.49 -4.65 -13.29
C CYS A 381 8.73 -5.53 -14.28
N LEU A 382 8.49 -5.06 -15.50
CA LEU A 382 7.76 -5.78 -16.54
C LEU A 382 8.69 -6.03 -17.71
N CYS A 383 8.62 -7.23 -18.29
CA CYS A 383 9.32 -7.53 -19.51
C CYS A 383 8.88 -6.53 -20.58
N GLN A 384 9.85 -5.82 -21.15
CA GLN A 384 9.62 -5.13 -22.41
C GLN A 384 9.70 -6.22 -23.47
N GLU A 385 8.65 -6.37 -24.28
CA GLU A 385 8.85 -7.04 -25.56
C GLU A 385 9.92 -6.23 -26.28
N GLU A 386 11.11 -6.82 -26.46
CA GLU A 386 12.09 -6.25 -27.37
C GLU A 386 11.37 -6.10 -28.72
N SER A 387 11.17 -4.86 -29.16
CA SER A 387 10.68 -4.67 -30.51
C SER A 387 11.72 -5.31 -31.43
N LYS A 388 11.33 -6.35 -32.15
CA LYS A 388 12.19 -7.03 -33.15
C LYS A 388 12.51 -6.13 -34.35
N PHE A 389 12.42 -4.81 -34.19
CA PHE A 389 12.64 -3.77 -35.20
C PHE A 389 13.84 -2.90 -34.84
N MET A 390 15.01 -3.50 -34.58
CA MET A 390 16.27 -2.76 -34.62
C MET A 390 17.49 -3.55 -35.13
N HIS A 391 17.27 -4.62 -35.90
CA HIS A 391 18.33 -5.24 -36.71
C HIS A 391 17.83 -5.57 -38.12
N ARG A 392 17.54 -4.53 -38.89
CA ARG A 392 17.62 -4.54 -40.36
C ARG A 392 18.05 -3.15 -40.83
N SER A 393 19.35 -2.93 -40.88
CA SER A 393 20.05 -2.02 -41.80
C SER A 393 21.53 -2.39 -41.76
#